data_AF-A0A5D0V080-F1
#
_entry.id   AF-A0A5D0V080-F1
#
_cell.length_a   1.000
_cell.length_b   1.000
_cell.length_c   1.000
_cell.angle_alpha   90.00
_cell.angle_beta   90.00
_cell.angle_gamma   90.00
#
_symmetry.space_group_name_H-M   'P 1'
#
loop_
_entity.id
_entity.type
_entity.pdbx_description
1 polymer ?
#
loop_
_entity_poly.entity_id
_entity_poly.type
_entity_poly.pdbx_seq_one_letter_code
_entity_poly.pdbx_strand_id
1 'polypeptide(L)'
;MFVREDARPVLRDENQVSVKQESAVPASANRVPVDHDTKCRIGSVKADTGRRYRLYPSDEQAVRLASWGHTCRWLYNTAWEQRQFAWRQRKVTLGLAAQCASLTQARRDFDWVADLPAQSGQQVLRQLNQAYQNWWNPQHPAGAPTRKRRSVRLSIPFPGQAVHVRRLNRRWSAVTLPKVGEVRFRWSRPLGGAVRNAVVSFDGVAWHIGFGVHAGVKAPEAHAQPGTVVGVDRGVKVALAMSDGRMWNRAFTTAGQERDLARLKSKAGRQETARRKRGLKTSNRARKVRAEIGRTEAKIRNRRRDFVMWAANRICAQHAIVKLENLNTKAMTATAKGTIEEPGTNVRQKAGLNRAILDKGWGMFETALANQGRTTGTRIVKVPAAFTSQRCSRCGNTHPNNRESQATFRCGSCGHQANADVNAAINIRDAAEATPPLTGRAVRDRNRKASCRPPTHPALQATGAGSGNLPPLGRSGCQGNKEKLFAAAAEFDLHLPDARQLPQERLGEALVRHFLQRWEVDESLAALLRAAVTNNAAAERMRQIFATQVAPAVAAGCPDPAEAARRAGLIASQILGLALCRYVVQLPPVAAMTSDELAARVGPVVTGYLTGAS
;
A
#
# COMPACT_ATOMS: atom_id res chain seq x y z
N MET A 1 -30.97 -20.24 -36.19
CA MET A 1 -32.36 -19.99 -36.66
C MET A 1 -33.22 -19.87 -35.42
N PHE A 2 -33.32 -18.64 -34.91
CA PHE A 2 -34.54 -17.83 -34.75
C PHE A 2 -35.58 -18.44 -33.79
N VAL A 3 -36.20 -17.76 -32.83
CA VAL A 3 -36.03 -16.51 -32.04
C VAL A 3 -36.92 -16.78 -30.80
N ARG A 4 -36.49 -16.42 -29.59
CA ARG A 4 -37.36 -16.34 -28.40
C ARG A 4 -37.61 -14.86 -28.12
N GLU A 5 -38.88 -14.48 -28.03
CA GLU A 5 -39.36 -13.15 -27.67
C GLU A 5 -39.12 -12.87 -26.18
N ASP A 6 -38.46 -11.75 -25.88
CA ASP A 6 -38.34 -11.15 -24.55
C ASP A 6 -39.41 -10.07 -24.40
N ALA A 7 -40.42 -10.33 -23.56
CA ALA A 7 -41.38 -9.34 -23.10
C ALA A 7 -40.85 -8.65 -21.82
N ARG A 8 -40.70 -7.32 -21.89
CA ARG A 8 -40.36 -6.42 -20.77
C ARG A 8 -41.60 -6.12 -19.92
N PRO A 9 -41.52 -6.09 -18.58
CA PRO A 9 -42.60 -5.51 -17.78
C PRO A 9 -42.41 -3.99 -17.62
N VAL A 10 -43.47 -3.28 -17.98
CA VAL A 10 -43.74 -1.86 -17.73
C VAL A 10 -44.22 -1.73 -16.27
N LEU A 11 -43.59 -0.88 -15.47
CA LEU A 11 -44.12 -0.45 -14.17
C LEU A 11 -44.75 0.94 -14.34
N ARG A 12 -46.05 0.99 -14.06
CA ARG A 12 -46.90 2.19 -14.08
C ARG A 12 -46.62 3.06 -12.85
N ASP A 13 -46.54 4.36 -13.10
CA ASP A 13 -46.77 5.44 -12.14
C ASP A 13 -48.20 5.34 -11.58
N GLU A 14 -48.38 5.66 -10.29
CA GLU A 14 -49.44 6.56 -9.82
C GLU A 14 -49.36 6.84 -8.30
N ASN A 15 -49.57 8.13 -7.99
CA ASN A 15 -50.11 8.74 -6.75
C ASN A 15 -49.18 9.16 -5.60
N GLN A 16 -48.76 10.44 -5.70
CA GLN A 16 -49.02 11.58 -4.79
C GLN A 16 -49.37 11.30 -3.32
N VAL A 17 -48.80 12.11 -2.40
CA VAL A 17 -49.54 12.95 -1.43
C VAL A 17 -48.60 13.86 -0.59
N SER A 18 -48.88 15.17 -0.70
CA SER A 18 -48.78 16.32 0.22
C SER A 18 -47.53 16.62 1.07
N VAL A 19 -47.04 17.84 0.82
CA VAL A 19 -46.26 18.71 1.71
C VAL A 19 -47.19 19.33 2.76
N LYS A 20 -46.79 19.34 4.04
CA LYS A 20 -47.28 20.30 5.05
C LYS A 20 -46.12 20.84 5.88
N GLN A 21 -46.03 22.17 5.91
CA GLN A 21 -45.13 22.97 6.72
C GLN A 21 -45.75 23.28 8.10
N GLU A 22 -44.83 23.46 9.06
CA GLU A 22 -44.85 24.34 10.24
C GLU A 22 -45.79 24.09 11.44
N SER A 23 -45.16 23.92 12.61
CA SER A 23 -45.40 24.75 13.80
C SER A 23 -44.20 24.65 14.76
N ALA A 24 -43.96 25.72 15.50
CA ALA A 24 -42.71 26.06 16.17
C ALA A 24 -42.82 26.07 17.72
N VAL A 25 -41.69 25.73 18.40
CA VAL A 25 -41.17 26.27 19.71
C VAL A 25 -41.90 25.78 21.01
N PRO A 26 -41.26 25.65 22.22
CA PRO A 26 -39.97 26.18 22.71
C PRO A 26 -38.98 25.22 23.40
N ALA A 27 -37.84 25.84 23.72
CA ALA A 27 -36.65 25.37 24.41
C ALA A 27 -36.84 24.88 25.86
N SER A 28 -36.11 23.83 26.24
CA SER A 28 -35.04 23.86 27.26
C SER A 28 -34.71 22.44 27.71
N ALA A 29 -33.44 22.06 27.61
CA ALA A 29 -32.77 21.09 28.48
C ALA A 29 -31.34 20.91 27.95
N ASN A 30 -30.37 21.32 28.75
CA ASN A 30 -28.96 21.00 28.60
C ASN A 30 -28.77 19.51 28.30
N ARG A 31 -28.47 19.17 27.03
CA ARG A 31 -27.92 17.86 26.66
C ARG A 31 -26.47 18.08 26.27
N VAL A 32 -25.60 17.86 27.24
CA VAL A 32 -24.18 17.53 27.03
C VAL A 32 -24.11 16.53 25.87
N PRO A 33 -23.27 16.77 24.83
CA PRO A 33 -23.08 15.78 23.79
C PRO A 33 -22.44 14.56 24.43
N VAL A 34 -23.23 13.50 24.60
CA VAL A 34 -22.75 12.20 25.05
C VAL A 34 -21.94 11.63 23.90
N ASP A 35 -20.63 11.85 23.99
CA ASP A 35 -19.62 11.26 23.14
C ASP A 35 -19.86 9.74 23.04
N HIS A 36 -20.41 9.28 21.92
CA HIS A 36 -20.65 7.85 21.69
C HIS A 36 -19.35 7.05 21.49
N ASP A 37 -18.17 7.70 21.57
CA ASP A 37 -16.85 7.05 21.60
C ASP A 37 -16.46 6.48 22.98
N THR A 38 -17.25 6.66 24.05
CA THR A 38 -16.86 6.19 25.40
C THR A 38 -17.19 4.72 25.72
N LYS A 39 -17.92 3.97 24.88
CA LYS A 39 -18.22 2.54 25.12
C LYS A 39 -17.22 1.53 24.54
N CYS A 40 -16.15 1.99 23.89
CA CYS A 40 -15.11 1.11 23.33
C CYS A 40 -13.71 1.30 23.96
N ARG A 41 -13.64 1.90 25.16
CA ARG A 41 -12.44 1.90 26.00
C ARG A 41 -12.52 0.80 27.07
N ILE A 42 -12.73 -0.46 26.64
CA ILE A 42 -12.16 -1.55 27.44
C ILE A 42 -10.66 -1.41 27.24
N GLY A 43 -9.91 -1.07 28.28
CA GLY A 43 -8.45 -1.07 28.28
C GLY A 43 -7.94 -2.45 27.85
N SER A 44 -7.85 -2.68 26.54
CA SER A 44 -7.56 -4.00 26.01
C SER A 44 -6.05 -4.19 26.13
N VAL A 45 -5.64 -4.85 27.21
CA VAL A 45 -4.25 -5.27 27.38
C VAL A 45 -3.81 -5.98 26.11
N LYS A 46 -2.81 -5.41 25.44
CA LYS A 46 -2.34 -5.90 24.13
C LYS A 46 -1.75 -7.30 24.31
N ALA A 47 -1.87 -8.14 23.29
CA ALA A 47 -1.13 -9.40 23.27
C ALA A 47 0.37 -9.10 23.32
N ASP A 48 1.07 -9.72 24.27
CA ASP A 48 2.53 -9.61 24.43
C ASP A 48 3.26 -10.72 23.66
N THR A 49 2.60 -11.87 23.46
CA THR A 49 3.22 -13.06 22.88
C THR A 49 2.37 -13.66 21.76
N GLY A 50 3.00 -14.00 20.64
CA GLY A 50 2.36 -14.74 19.54
C GLY A 50 2.71 -16.22 19.56
N ARG A 51 1.70 -17.11 19.55
CA ARG A 51 1.90 -18.58 19.50
C ARG A 51 1.22 -19.17 18.28
N ARG A 52 2.00 -19.81 17.40
CA ARG A 52 1.49 -20.44 16.15
C ARG A 52 1.48 -21.96 16.26
N TYR A 53 0.36 -22.56 15.86
CA TYR A 53 0.09 -23.99 15.85
C TYR A 53 -0.40 -24.46 14.48
N ARG A 54 -0.27 -25.77 14.20
CA ARG A 54 -0.80 -26.39 12.98
C ARG A 54 -2.26 -26.80 13.21
N LEU A 55 -3.14 -26.33 12.34
CA LEU A 55 -4.59 -26.54 12.38
C LEU A 55 -4.98 -27.66 11.39
N TYR A 56 -5.96 -28.47 11.77
CA TYR A 56 -6.47 -29.61 11.02
C TYR A 56 -7.99 -29.49 10.87
N PRO A 57 -8.47 -28.60 9.97
CA PRO A 57 -9.89 -28.54 9.62
C PRO A 57 -10.31 -29.79 8.84
N SER A 58 -11.59 -30.14 8.93
CA SER A 58 -12.22 -31.07 7.97
C SER A 58 -12.22 -30.46 6.57
N ASP A 59 -12.49 -31.27 5.54
CA ASP A 59 -12.51 -30.77 4.16
C ASP A 59 -13.58 -29.68 3.95
N GLU A 60 -14.76 -29.84 4.55
CA GLU A 60 -15.82 -28.83 4.52
C GLU A 60 -15.38 -27.53 5.21
N GLN A 61 -14.80 -27.63 6.41
CA GLN A 61 -14.26 -26.48 7.14
C GLN A 61 -13.14 -25.79 6.34
N ALA A 62 -12.27 -26.56 5.67
CA ALA A 62 -11.18 -26.03 4.88
C ALA A 62 -11.67 -25.25 3.65
N VAL A 63 -12.73 -25.73 2.98
CA VAL A 63 -13.38 -25.01 1.87
C VAL A 63 -13.97 -23.69 2.36
N ARG A 64 -14.71 -23.72 3.48
CA ARG A 64 -15.29 -22.50 4.08
C ARG A 64 -14.23 -21.49 4.49
N LEU A 65 -13.17 -21.93 5.19
CA LEU A 65 -12.05 -21.08 5.56
C LEU A 65 -11.33 -20.51 4.33
N ALA A 66 -11.16 -21.28 3.25
CA ALA A 66 -10.55 -20.78 2.02
C ALA A 66 -11.39 -19.67 1.38
N SER A 67 -12.72 -19.85 1.35
CA SER A 67 -13.67 -18.82 0.90
C SER A 67 -13.53 -17.55 1.73
N TRP A 68 -13.60 -17.66 3.06
CA TRP A 68 -13.45 -16.52 3.97
C TRP A 68 -12.09 -15.82 3.86
N GLY A 69 -11.02 -16.57 3.64
CA GLY A 69 -9.70 -15.99 3.38
C GLY A 69 -9.69 -15.12 2.12
N HIS A 70 -10.45 -15.49 1.08
CA HIS A 70 -10.66 -14.67 -0.10
C HIS A 70 -11.60 -13.48 0.16
N THR A 71 -12.66 -13.65 0.96
CA THR A 71 -13.53 -12.56 1.41
C THR A 71 -12.75 -11.50 2.18
N CYS A 72 -11.89 -11.91 3.12
CA CYS A 72 -11.01 -11.00 3.86
C CYS A 72 -10.03 -10.26 2.94
N ARG A 73 -9.51 -10.93 1.90
CA ARG A 73 -8.65 -10.28 0.90
C ARG A 73 -9.42 -9.26 0.07
N TRP A 74 -10.62 -9.62 -0.38
CA TRP A 74 -11.48 -8.71 -1.13
C TRP A 74 -11.81 -7.48 -0.28
N LEU A 75 -12.28 -7.67 0.96
CA LEU A 75 -12.63 -6.58 1.87
C LEU A 75 -11.45 -5.63 2.09
N TYR A 76 -10.25 -6.16 2.35
CA TYR A 76 -9.05 -5.35 2.48
C TYR A 76 -8.75 -4.55 1.21
N ASN A 77 -8.84 -5.18 0.04
CA ASN A 77 -8.52 -4.54 -1.24
C ASN A 77 -9.55 -3.48 -1.60
N THR A 78 -10.85 -3.75 -1.43
CA THR A 78 -11.93 -2.79 -1.65
C THR A 78 -11.77 -1.59 -0.72
N ALA A 79 -11.54 -1.81 0.57
CA ALA A 79 -11.31 -0.74 1.54
C ALA A 79 -10.04 0.08 1.21
N TRP A 80 -8.98 -0.57 0.73
CA TRP A 80 -7.78 0.12 0.26
C TRP A 80 -8.07 0.94 -1.00
N GLU A 81 -8.76 0.38 -1.99
CA GLU A 81 -9.14 1.05 -3.25
C GLU A 81 -10.05 2.25 -2.97
N GLN A 82 -11.03 2.13 -2.06
CA GLN A 82 -11.88 3.23 -1.62
C GLN A 82 -11.07 4.39 -1.02
N ARG A 83 -10.11 4.11 -0.13
CA ARG A 83 -9.23 5.16 0.44
C ARG A 83 -8.42 5.85 -0.65
N GLN A 84 -7.84 5.07 -1.57
CA GLN A 84 -7.06 5.62 -2.68
C GLN A 84 -7.93 6.48 -3.61
N PHE A 85 -9.16 6.04 -3.89
CA PHE A 85 -10.11 6.77 -4.72
C PHE A 85 -10.57 8.07 -4.06
N ALA A 86 -11.02 8.01 -2.80
CA ALA A 86 -11.45 9.17 -2.03
C ALA A 86 -10.35 10.24 -1.91
N TRP A 87 -9.11 9.81 -1.70
CA TRP A 87 -7.96 10.71 -1.66
C TRP A 87 -7.65 11.31 -3.03
N ARG A 88 -7.69 10.51 -4.11
CA ARG A 88 -7.42 11.00 -5.46
C ARG A 88 -8.45 12.01 -5.94
N GLN A 89 -9.73 11.73 -5.69
CA GLN A 89 -10.85 12.54 -6.19
C GLN A 89 -11.15 13.75 -5.32
N ARG A 90 -11.22 13.56 -3.99
CA ARG A 90 -11.75 14.56 -3.06
C ARG A 90 -10.75 15.01 -1.99
N LYS A 91 -9.53 14.44 -1.97
CA LYS A 91 -8.53 14.67 -0.90
C LYS A 91 -9.07 14.35 0.51
N VAL A 92 -10.07 13.47 0.59
CA VAL A 92 -10.65 13.02 1.86
C VAL A 92 -10.01 11.70 2.28
N THR A 93 -9.73 11.58 3.58
CA THR A 93 -9.29 10.33 4.18
C THR A 93 -10.47 9.59 4.80
N LEU A 94 -10.72 8.35 4.36
CA LEU A 94 -11.76 7.51 4.97
C LEU A 94 -11.23 6.86 6.25
N GLY A 95 -11.94 7.12 7.36
CA GLY A 95 -11.69 6.51 8.66
C GLY A 95 -12.24 5.08 8.79
N LEU A 96 -11.93 4.44 9.92
CA LEU A 96 -12.40 3.09 10.23
C LEU A 96 -13.93 3.00 10.31
N ALA A 97 -14.59 3.98 10.94
CA ALA A 97 -16.04 3.98 11.14
C ALA A 97 -16.81 3.94 9.81
N ALA A 98 -16.47 4.81 8.86
CA ALA A 98 -17.06 4.84 7.52
C ALA A 98 -16.91 3.49 6.79
N GLN A 99 -15.73 2.86 6.87
CA GLN A 99 -15.50 1.57 6.22
C GLN A 99 -16.22 0.41 6.92
N CYS A 100 -16.41 0.48 8.23
CA CYS A 100 -17.25 -0.45 8.97
C CYS A 100 -18.72 -0.31 8.56
N ALA A 101 -19.21 0.91 8.31
CA ALA A 101 -20.56 1.13 7.78
C ALA A 101 -20.70 0.53 6.36
N SER A 102 -19.71 0.75 5.49
CA SER A 102 -19.69 0.11 4.17
C SER A 102 -19.65 -1.42 4.23
N LEU A 103 -18.97 -2.00 5.24
CA LEU A 103 -19.01 -3.44 5.48
C LEU A 103 -20.42 -3.91 5.87
N THR A 104 -21.13 -3.17 6.72
CA THR A 104 -22.51 -3.50 7.08
C THR A 104 -23.40 -3.53 5.84
N GLN A 105 -23.27 -2.55 4.95
CA GLN A 105 -24.01 -2.53 3.69
C GLN A 105 -23.62 -3.70 2.78
N ALA A 106 -22.32 -3.95 2.57
CA ALA A 106 -21.84 -5.06 1.75
C ALA A 106 -22.30 -6.45 2.26
N ARG A 107 -22.55 -6.58 3.57
CA ARG A 107 -23.12 -7.80 4.15
C ARG A 107 -24.61 -7.99 3.87
N ARG A 108 -25.34 -6.91 3.57
CA ARG A 108 -26.74 -6.98 3.12
C ARG A 108 -26.79 -7.31 1.62
N ASP A 109 -25.88 -6.74 0.85
CA ASP A 109 -25.88 -6.86 -0.61
C ASP A 109 -25.28 -8.19 -1.12
N PHE A 110 -24.41 -8.83 -0.33
CA PHE A 110 -23.66 -10.01 -0.76
C PHE A 110 -23.65 -11.14 0.28
N ASP A 111 -24.32 -12.25 -0.02
CA ASP A 111 -24.41 -13.42 0.85
C ASP A 111 -23.05 -14.00 1.26
N TRP A 112 -22.10 -14.06 0.32
CA TRP A 112 -20.75 -14.57 0.58
C TRP A 112 -19.93 -13.66 1.50
N VAL A 113 -20.32 -12.38 1.65
CA VAL A 113 -19.77 -11.45 2.65
C VAL A 113 -20.50 -11.62 3.99
N ALA A 114 -21.81 -11.86 3.95
CA ALA A 114 -22.64 -12.14 5.13
C ALA A 114 -22.21 -13.42 5.86
N ASP A 115 -21.78 -14.43 5.09
CA ASP A 115 -21.28 -15.72 5.59
C ASP A 115 -20.07 -15.54 6.52
N LEU A 116 -19.11 -14.67 6.17
CA LEU A 116 -17.98 -14.34 7.05
C LEU A 116 -18.49 -13.77 8.38
N PRO A 117 -17.92 -14.13 9.55
CA PRO A 117 -18.26 -13.46 10.81
C PRO A 117 -17.99 -11.94 10.75
N ALA A 118 -18.97 -11.12 11.16
CA ALA A 118 -18.86 -9.65 11.07
C ALA A 118 -17.62 -9.11 11.82
N GLN A 119 -17.33 -9.69 12.99
CA GLN A 119 -16.15 -9.33 13.81
C GLN A 119 -14.82 -9.59 13.08
N SER A 120 -14.73 -10.64 12.26
CA SER A 120 -13.56 -10.92 11.43
C SER A 120 -13.38 -9.87 10.35
N GLY A 121 -14.47 -9.46 9.69
CA GLY A 121 -14.45 -8.36 8.71
C GLY A 121 -14.00 -7.03 9.32
N GLN A 122 -14.55 -6.67 10.48
CA GLN A 122 -14.13 -5.47 11.22
C GLN A 122 -12.65 -5.53 11.61
N GLN A 123 -12.14 -6.70 12.00
CA GLN A 123 -10.73 -6.87 12.35
C GLN A 123 -9.79 -6.69 11.16
N VAL A 124 -10.21 -7.08 9.95
CA VAL A 124 -9.47 -6.79 8.71
C VAL A 124 -9.36 -5.28 8.47
N LEU A 125 -10.46 -4.55 8.67
CA LEU A 125 -10.47 -3.09 8.53
C LEU A 125 -9.62 -2.39 9.61
N ARG A 126 -9.65 -2.88 10.86
CA ARG A 126 -8.77 -2.41 11.94
C ARG A 126 -7.29 -2.60 11.59
N GLN A 127 -6.92 -3.75 11.04
CA GLN A 127 -5.54 -4.01 10.59
C GLN A 127 -5.12 -3.06 9.46
N LEU A 128 -6.00 -2.80 8.49
CA LEU A 128 -5.73 -1.80 7.43
C LEU A 128 -5.55 -0.41 8.03
N ASN A 129 -6.41 -0.01 8.96
CA ASN A 129 -6.33 1.29 9.61
C ASN A 129 -5.01 1.46 10.38
N GLN A 130 -4.61 0.45 11.16
CA GLN A 130 -3.32 0.45 11.87
C GLN A 130 -2.14 0.53 10.89
N ALA A 131 -2.22 -0.14 9.74
CA ALA A 131 -1.16 -0.08 8.73
C ALA A 131 -1.00 1.36 8.16
N TYR A 132 -2.10 2.07 7.94
CA TYR A 132 -2.06 3.48 7.55
C TYR A 132 -1.52 4.37 8.68
N GLN A 133 -1.95 4.18 9.92
CA GLN A 133 -1.42 4.92 11.08
C GLN A 133 0.10 4.74 11.24
N ASN A 134 0.58 3.50 11.12
CA ASN A 134 2.01 3.20 11.17
C ASN A 134 2.76 3.84 10.00
N TRP A 135 2.16 3.93 8.82
CA TRP A 135 2.77 4.58 7.66
C TRP A 135 2.82 6.11 7.80
N TRP A 136 1.77 6.71 8.35
CA TRP A 136 1.72 8.15 8.62
C TRP A 136 2.66 8.57 9.74
N ASN A 137 2.91 7.69 10.72
CA ASN A 137 3.87 7.98 11.79
C ASN A 137 5.30 8.14 11.23
N PRO A 138 5.93 9.33 11.37
CA PRO A 138 7.29 9.57 10.89
C PRO A 138 8.35 8.72 11.58
N GLN A 139 8.15 8.41 12.87
CA GLN A 139 9.06 7.64 13.71
C GLN A 139 8.96 6.14 13.44
N HIS A 140 7.91 5.68 12.76
CA HIS A 140 7.73 4.27 12.46
C HIS A 140 8.28 3.95 11.05
N PRO A 141 9.10 2.90 10.88
CA PRO A 141 9.75 2.56 9.60
C PRO A 141 8.79 1.90 8.57
N ALA A 142 7.47 2.06 8.71
CA ALA A 142 6.50 1.38 7.86
C ALA A 142 6.32 2.10 6.51
N GLY A 143 6.30 1.33 5.44
CA GLY A 143 5.91 1.81 4.12
C GLY A 143 4.38 1.86 3.94
N ALA A 144 3.94 2.49 2.86
CA ALA A 144 2.52 2.60 2.54
C ALA A 144 1.85 1.22 2.41
N PRO A 145 0.60 1.05 2.88
CA PRO A 145 -0.16 -0.16 2.64
C PRO A 145 -0.31 -0.44 1.14
N THR A 146 -0.16 -1.71 0.75
CA THR A 146 -0.24 -2.14 -0.66
C THR A 146 -1.40 -3.10 -0.88
N ARG A 147 -1.87 -3.16 -2.13
CA ARG A 147 -2.91 -4.08 -2.58
C ARG A 147 -2.47 -5.54 -2.43
N LYS A 148 -3.34 -6.40 -1.88
CA LYS A 148 -3.06 -7.84 -1.70
C LYS A 148 -3.32 -8.62 -2.99
N ARG A 149 -2.31 -9.37 -3.44
CA ARG A 149 -2.40 -10.28 -4.59
C ARG A 149 -3.10 -11.59 -4.21
N ARG A 150 -3.58 -12.36 -5.20
CA ARG A 150 -4.21 -13.66 -4.96
C ARG A 150 -3.28 -14.71 -4.35
N SER A 151 -1.98 -14.60 -4.61
CA SER A 151 -0.92 -15.46 -4.08
C SER A 151 -0.51 -15.15 -2.64
N VAL A 152 -1.03 -14.07 -2.04
CA VAL A 152 -0.76 -13.75 -0.63
C VAL A 152 -1.39 -14.82 0.26
N ARG A 153 -0.69 -15.15 1.36
CA ARG A 153 -1.17 -16.05 2.41
C ARG A 153 -2.59 -15.68 2.83
N LEU A 154 -3.50 -16.65 2.83
CA LEU A 154 -4.85 -16.43 3.36
C LEU A 154 -4.78 -16.22 4.87
N SER A 155 -5.49 -15.23 5.38
CA SER A 155 -5.53 -14.89 6.79
C SER A 155 -6.92 -14.44 7.19
N ILE A 156 -7.47 -15.06 8.23
CA ILE A 156 -8.79 -14.80 8.77
C ILE A 156 -8.59 -14.46 10.24
N PRO A 157 -8.74 -13.18 10.61
CA PRO A 157 -8.59 -12.76 12.00
C PRO A 157 -9.90 -12.98 12.78
N PHE A 158 -9.78 -13.36 14.04
CA PHE A 158 -10.86 -13.53 15.00
C PHE A 158 -10.50 -12.76 16.29
N PRO A 159 -11.45 -12.06 16.91
CA PRO A 159 -11.23 -11.47 18.24
C PRO A 159 -11.12 -12.57 19.29
N GLY A 160 -10.32 -12.36 20.34
CA GLY A 160 -10.08 -13.39 21.36
C GLY A 160 -11.33 -13.84 22.10
N GLN A 161 -12.29 -12.92 22.33
CA GLN A 161 -13.57 -13.21 22.97
C GLN A 161 -14.42 -14.23 22.20
N ALA A 162 -14.22 -14.36 20.89
CA ALA A 162 -14.99 -15.27 20.05
C ALA A 162 -14.31 -16.64 19.89
N VAL A 163 -13.21 -16.89 20.61
CA VAL A 163 -12.36 -18.07 20.41
C VAL A 163 -12.15 -18.78 21.73
N HIS A 164 -12.65 -20.01 21.80
CA HIS A 164 -12.47 -20.87 22.98
C HIS A 164 -11.51 -22.00 22.65
N VAL A 165 -10.54 -22.23 23.53
CA VAL A 165 -9.56 -23.31 23.37
C VAL A 165 -9.80 -24.36 24.44
N ARG A 166 -10.00 -25.61 24.01
CA ARG A 166 -10.19 -26.76 24.89
C ARG A 166 -9.07 -27.77 24.67
N ARG A 167 -8.40 -28.17 25.74
CA ARG A 167 -7.36 -29.19 25.67
C ARG A 167 -8.01 -30.57 25.52
N LEU A 168 -7.61 -31.33 24.50
CA LEU A 168 -8.14 -32.68 24.26
C LEU A 168 -7.24 -33.74 24.91
N ASN A 169 -5.93 -33.66 24.67
CA ASN A 169 -4.95 -34.56 25.25
C ASN A 169 -3.54 -33.91 25.25
N ARG A 170 -2.50 -34.70 25.54
CA ARG A 170 -1.11 -34.21 25.56
C ARG A 170 -0.64 -33.60 24.22
N ARG A 171 -1.18 -34.09 23.10
CA ARG A 171 -0.71 -33.77 21.74
C ARG A 171 -1.69 -32.92 20.94
N TRP A 172 -2.95 -32.84 21.35
CA TRP A 172 -4.04 -32.23 20.61
C TRP A 172 -4.86 -31.28 21.47
N SER A 173 -5.36 -30.23 20.84
CA SER A 173 -6.35 -29.33 21.41
C SER A 173 -7.33 -28.92 20.33
N ALA A 174 -8.49 -28.45 20.76
CA ALA A 174 -9.56 -27.98 19.92
C ALA A 174 -9.73 -26.47 20.10
N VAL A 175 -10.07 -25.79 19.02
CA VAL A 175 -10.48 -24.39 19.03
C VAL A 175 -11.87 -24.27 18.46
N THR A 176 -12.79 -23.63 19.18
CA THR A 176 -14.12 -23.31 18.69
C THR A 176 -14.07 -21.97 17.98
N LEU A 177 -14.42 -21.96 16.69
CA LEU A 177 -14.43 -20.77 15.84
C LEU A 177 -15.87 -20.44 15.42
N PRO A 178 -16.27 -19.16 15.41
CA PRO A 178 -17.62 -18.76 15.01
C PRO A 178 -17.96 -19.25 13.60
N LYS A 179 -19.14 -19.84 13.42
CA LYS A 179 -19.65 -20.39 12.14
C LYS A 179 -18.82 -21.52 11.49
N VAL A 180 -17.69 -21.94 12.08
CA VAL A 180 -16.88 -23.09 11.63
C VAL A 180 -17.07 -24.30 12.55
N GLY A 181 -17.33 -24.04 13.83
CA GLY A 181 -17.40 -25.07 14.86
C GLY A 181 -16.03 -25.40 15.46
N GLU A 182 -15.93 -26.60 16.04
CA GLU A 182 -14.71 -27.07 16.68
C GLU A 182 -13.68 -27.54 15.63
N VAL A 183 -12.45 -27.06 15.74
CA VAL A 183 -11.34 -27.44 14.85
C VAL A 183 -10.15 -27.90 15.68
N ARG A 184 -9.58 -29.05 15.33
CA ARG A 184 -8.42 -29.60 16.03
C ARG A 184 -7.13 -28.93 15.58
N PHE A 185 -6.22 -28.69 16.51
CA PHE A 185 -4.86 -28.24 16.24
C PHE A 185 -3.83 -29.02 17.06
N ARG A 186 -2.60 -29.07 16.55
CA ARG A 186 -1.48 -29.74 17.21
C ARG A 186 -1.02 -28.90 18.40
N TRP A 187 -1.17 -29.44 19.62
CA TRP A 187 -0.67 -28.83 20.84
C TRP A 187 0.84 -29.08 20.96
N SER A 188 1.64 -28.06 20.62
CA SER A 188 3.11 -28.16 20.67
C SER A 188 3.75 -27.48 21.87
N ARG A 189 3.05 -26.51 22.48
CA ARG A 189 3.49 -25.74 23.64
C ARG A 189 2.26 -25.14 24.35
N PRO A 190 2.32 -24.87 25.68
CA PRO A 190 1.21 -24.24 26.39
C PRO A 190 0.82 -22.90 25.76
N LEU A 191 -0.39 -22.39 26.04
CA LEU A 191 -0.79 -21.03 25.67
C LEU A 191 -0.30 -19.98 26.65
N GLY A 192 -0.13 -20.34 27.94
CA GLY A 192 0.57 -19.53 28.95
C GLY A 192 0.04 -18.11 29.11
N GLY A 193 -1.29 -17.94 29.08
CA GLY A 193 -1.97 -16.66 29.25
C GLY A 193 -3.34 -16.62 28.56
N ALA A 194 -4.00 -15.47 28.65
CA ALA A 194 -5.32 -15.25 28.07
C ALA A 194 -5.23 -14.95 26.56
N VAL A 195 -6.05 -15.60 25.75
CA VAL A 195 -6.12 -15.37 24.30
C VAL A 195 -6.82 -14.04 24.02
N ARG A 196 -6.14 -13.11 23.35
CA ARG A 196 -6.66 -11.79 22.97
C ARG A 196 -7.07 -11.68 21.51
N ASN A 197 -6.40 -12.42 20.64
CA ASN A 197 -6.80 -12.56 19.24
C ASN A 197 -6.37 -13.93 18.71
N ALA A 198 -7.04 -14.37 17.65
CA ALA A 198 -6.62 -15.53 16.90
C ALA A 198 -6.59 -15.20 15.40
N VAL A 199 -5.66 -15.79 14.66
CA VAL A 199 -5.58 -15.66 13.20
C VAL A 199 -5.43 -17.04 12.60
N VAL A 200 -6.44 -17.47 11.87
CA VAL A 200 -6.34 -18.68 11.04
C VAL A 200 -5.70 -18.30 9.72
N SER A 201 -4.70 -19.07 9.29
CA SER A 201 -3.96 -18.78 8.06
C SER A 201 -3.58 -20.02 7.29
N PHE A 202 -3.51 -19.91 5.96
CA PHE A 202 -3.09 -20.97 5.07
C PHE A 202 -1.86 -20.53 4.28
N ASP A 203 -0.75 -21.26 4.43
CA ASP A 203 0.54 -20.93 3.82
C ASP A 203 0.78 -21.58 2.45
N GLY A 204 -0.28 -22.15 1.86
CA GLY A 204 -0.22 -22.88 0.59
C GLY A 204 -0.10 -24.39 0.76
N VAL A 205 0.21 -24.86 1.98
CA VAL A 205 0.41 -26.29 2.27
C VAL A 205 -0.39 -26.75 3.46
N ALA A 206 -0.42 -25.97 4.55
CA ALA A 206 -1.14 -26.35 5.75
C ALA A 206 -1.85 -25.16 6.40
N TRP A 207 -2.97 -25.46 7.05
CA TRP A 207 -3.67 -24.54 7.91
C TRP A 207 -2.92 -24.37 9.23
N HIS A 208 -2.94 -23.14 9.73
CA HIS A 208 -2.31 -22.77 10.99
C HIS A 208 -3.23 -21.82 11.74
N ILE A 209 -3.18 -21.88 13.06
CA ILE A 209 -3.80 -20.88 13.94
C ILE A 209 -2.71 -20.20 14.76
N GLY A 210 -2.70 -18.87 14.74
CA GLY A 210 -1.87 -18.04 15.59
C GLY A 210 -2.70 -17.40 16.68
N PHE A 211 -2.34 -17.58 17.94
CA PHE A 211 -2.97 -16.90 19.07
C PHE A 211 -2.07 -15.75 19.53
N GLY A 212 -2.63 -14.55 19.62
CA GLY A 212 -2.05 -13.47 20.40
C GLY A 212 -2.48 -13.65 21.84
N VAL A 213 -1.52 -13.94 22.71
CA VAL A 213 -1.72 -14.20 24.13
C VAL A 213 -1.21 -13.01 24.92
N HIS A 214 -1.93 -12.66 25.97
CA HIS A 214 -1.40 -11.84 27.05
C HIS A 214 -0.96 -12.78 28.18
N ALA A 215 0.35 -12.97 28.31
CA ALA A 215 0.96 -13.81 29.33
C ALA A 215 1.14 -13.08 30.67
N GLY A 216 1.08 -11.75 30.68
CA GLY A 216 1.31 -10.95 31.90
C GLY A 216 2.79 -10.89 32.32
N VAL A 217 3.68 -11.53 31.55
CA VAL A 217 5.12 -11.53 31.79
C VAL A 217 5.67 -10.19 31.28
N LYS A 218 6.11 -9.32 32.21
CA LYS A 218 6.92 -8.15 31.84
C LYS A 218 8.25 -8.63 31.26
N ALA A 219 8.73 -7.95 30.22
CA ALA A 219 10.07 -8.19 29.72
C ALA A 219 11.05 -8.01 30.90
N PRO A 220 11.91 -8.99 31.20
CA PRO A 220 12.83 -8.87 32.33
C PRO A 220 13.77 -7.69 32.07
N GLU A 221 13.99 -6.87 33.10
CA GLU A 221 14.83 -5.66 33.03
C GLU A 221 16.30 -6.01 32.76
N ALA A 222 16.74 -7.17 33.25
CA ALA A 222 18.07 -7.70 33.04
C ALA A 222 18.00 -9.18 32.62
N HIS A 223 19.01 -9.60 31.86
CA HIS A 223 19.21 -10.99 31.51
C HIS A 223 19.66 -11.81 32.73
N ALA A 224 19.27 -13.08 32.80
CA ALA A 224 19.60 -13.98 33.92
C ALA A 224 21.12 -14.23 34.12
N GLN A 225 21.91 -13.98 33.07
CA GLN A 225 23.37 -14.05 33.11
C GLN A 225 23.93 -12.70 32.64
N PRO A 226 24.07 -11.70 33.53
CA PRO A 226 24.61 -10.39 33.16
C PRO A 226 26.08 -10.50 32.71
N GLY A 227 26.52 -9.58 31.86
CA GLY A 227 27.92 -9.50 31.40
C GLY A 227 28.33 -10.49 30.30
N THR A 228 27.52 -11.51 29.98
CA THR A 228 27.85 -12.46 28.91
C THR A 228 27.61 -11.87 27.53
N VAL A 229 28.68 -11.77 26.72
CA VAL A 229 28.64 -11.18 25.37
C VAL A 229 29.05 -12.22 24.33
N VAL A 230 28.30 -12.31 23.24
CA VAL A 230 28.67 -13.13 22.07
C VAL A 230 28.60 -12.32 20.78
N GLY A 231 29.64 -12.42 19.96
CA GLY A 231 29.62 -11.96 18.58
C GLY A 231 29.18 -13.10 17.66
N VAL A 232 28.26 -12.82 16.74
CA VAL A 232 27.75 -13.82 15.80
C VAL A 232 27.98 -13.36 14.37
N ASP A 233 28.88 -14.04 13.68
CA ASP A 233 29.09 -13.90 12.24
C ASP A 233 28.07 -14.75 11.45
N ARG A 234 27.56 -14.19 10.34
CA ARG A 234 26.52 -14.81 9.51
C ARG A 234 27.08 -15.12 8.13
N GLY A 235 27.42 -16.39 7.89
CA GLY A 235 28.01 -16.84 6.64
C GLY A 235 27.05 -17.59 5.71
N VAL A 236 27.54 -17.90 4.50
CA VAL A 236 26.85 -18.74 3.50
C VAL A 236 27.32 -20.20 3.53
N LYS A 237 28.58 -20.48 3.92
CA LYS A 237 29.09 -21.85 4.12
C LYS A 237 28.67 -22.37 5.48
N VAL A 238 29.08 -21.70 6.55
CA VAL A 238 28.60 -21.87 7.93
C VAL A 238 27.53 -20.82 8.19
N ALA A 239 26.36 -21.23 8.68
CA ALA A 239 25.24 -20.30 8.82
C ALA A 239 25.48 -19.27 9.93
N LEU A 240 26.03 -19.73 11.06
CA LEU A 240 26.32 -18.93 12.24
C LEU A 240 27.67 -19.39 12.82
N ALA A 241 28.63 -18.47 12.95
CA ALA A 241 29.86 -18.68 13.71
C ALA A 241 29.87 -17.74 14.92
N MET A 242 30.25 -18.27 16.08
CA MET A 242 30.21 -17.55 17.34
C MET A 242 31.61 -17.27 17.87
N SER A 243 31.75 -16.20 18.66
CA SER A 243 33.02 -15.81 19.28
C SER A 243 33.53 -16.80 20.33
N ASP A 244 32.69 -17.73 20.78
CA ASP A 244 33.04 -18.84 21.69
C ASP A 244 33.57 -20.08 20.94
N GLY A 245 33.80 -19.97 19.63
CA GLY A 245 34.31 -21.03 18.76
C GLY A 245 33.24 -21.98 18.23
N ARG A 246 31.99 -21.90 18.70
CA ARG A 246 30.91 -22.77 18.21
C ARG A 246 30.48 -22.34 16.80
N MET A 247 30.21 -23.33 15.96
CA MET A 247 29.72 -23.13 14.59
C MET A 247 28.45 -23.93 14.35
N TRP A 248 27.38 -23.25 13.94
CA TRP A 248 26.11 -23.89 13.64
C TRP A 248 25.79 -23.79 12.16
N ASN A 249 25.60 -24.96 11.54
CA ASN A 249 25.20 -25.06 10.15
C ASN A 249 24.18 -26.18 9.98
N ARG A 250 23.30 -26.02 8.99
CA ARG A 250 22.33 -27.06 8.61
C ARG A 250 22.07 -26.97 7.11
N ALA A 251 22.05 -28.13 6.46
CA ALA A 251 21.50 -28.25 5.12
C ALA A 251 19.97 -28.34 5.23
N PHE A 252 19.25 -27.43 4.56
CA PHE A 252 17.78 -27.41 4.61
C PHE A 252 17.15 -28.26 3.50
N THR A 253 17.93 -28.52 2.45
CA THR A 253 17.62 -29.35 1.28
C THR A 253 18.47 -30.61 1.29
N THR A 254 17.90 -31.71 0.78
CA THR A 254 18.67 -32.91 0.44
C THR A 254 18.95 -32.93 -1.06
N ALA A 255 20.01 -33.61 -1.50
CA ALA A 255 20.34 -33.74 -2.93
C ALA A 255 19.18 -34.34 -3.75
N GLY A 256 18.40 -35.26 -3.17
CA GLY A 256 17.18 -35.79 -3.79
C GLY A 256 16.11 -34.69 -3.98
N GLN A 257 15.84 -33.90 -2.94
CA GLN A 257 14.87 -32.81 -3.01
C GLN A 257 15.27 -31.72 -4.00
N GLU A 258 16.56 -31.43 -4.16
CA GLU A 258 17.04 -30.47 -5.15
C GLU A 258 16.81 -30.96 -6.58
N ARG A 259 17.17 -32.22 -6.86
CA ARG A 259 16.90 -32.87 -8.15
C ARG A 259 15.40 -32.92 -8.46
N ASP A 260 14.59 -33.32 -7.49
CA ASP A 260 13.14 -33.37 -7.64
C ASP A 260 12.53 -31.99 -7.88
N LEU A 261 12.95 -30.98 -7.11
CA LEU A 261 12.45 -29.62 -7.27
C LEU A 261 12.84 -29.04 -8.63
N ALA A 262 14.06 -29.29 -9.10
CA ALA A 262 14.51 -28.89 -10.43
C ALA A 262 13.67 -29.56 -11.53
N ARG A 263 13.47 -30.87 -11.43
CA ARG A 263 12.63 -31.65 -12.35
C ARG A 263 11.19 -31.13 -12.39
N LEU A 264 10.57 -30.93 -11.22
CA LEU A 264 9.19 -30.46 -11.10
C LEU A 264 9.04 -29.02 -11.63
N LYS A 265 10.01 -28.13 -11.35
CA LYS A 265 10.01 -26.74 -11.86
C LYS A 265 10.13 -26.71 -13.38
N SER A 266 11.03 -27.50 -13.96
CA SER A 266 11.17 -27.63 -15.41
C SER A 266 9.89 -28.18 -16.05
N LYS A 267 9.27 -29.20 -15.43
CA LYS A 267 7.99 -29.75 -15.88
C LYS A 267 6.85 -28.71 -15.83
N ALA A 268 6.76 -27.96 -14.74
CA ALA A 268 5.76 -26.89 -14.59
C ALA A 268 5.95 -25.78 -15.63
N GLY A 269 7.20 -25.36 -15.87
CA GLY A 269 7.54 -24.35 -16.87
C GLY A 269 7.14 -24.76 -18.28
N ARG A 270 7.50 -25.98 -18.72
CA ARG A 270 7.11 -26.49 -20.05
C ARG A 270 5.60 -26.53 -20.24
N GLN A 271 4.86 -27.00 -19.23
CA GLN A 271 3.40 -27.09 -19.29
C GLN A 271 2.73 -25.72 -19.35
N GLU A 272 3.28 -24.72 -18.66
CA GLU A 272 2.76 -23.35 -18.66
C GLU A 272 3.01 -22.65 -19.99
N THR A 273 4.23 -22.74 -20.53
CA THR A 273 4.56 -22.14 -21.83
C THR A 273 3.71 -22.74 -22.95
N ALA A 274 3.57 -24.07 -23.00
CA ALA A 274 2.77 -24.73 -24.02
C ALA A 274 1.29 -24.33 -23.98
N ARG A 275 0.72 -24.15 -22.77
CA ARG A 275 -0.68 -23.73 -22.61
C ARG A 275 -0.90 -22.24 -22.84
N ARG A 276 0.02 -21.39 -22.38
CA ARG A 276 -0.06 -19.95 -22.58
C ARG A 276 -0.02 -19.60 -24.07
N LYS A 277 0.81 -20.29 -24.86
CA LYS A 277 0.83 -20.17 -26.33
C LYS A 277 -0.52 -20.51 -26.98
N ARG A 278 -1.30 -21.40 -26.36
CA ARG A 278 -2.62 -21.83 -26.85
C ARG A 278 -3.79 -21.05 -26.22
N GLY A 279 -3.54 -20.05 -25.37
CA GLY A 279 -4.58 -19.32 -24.66
C GLY A 279 -5.38 -20.16 -23.64
N LEU A 280 -4.91 -21.36 -23.29
CA LEU A 280 -5.67 -22.32 -22.49
C LEU A 280 -5.48 -22.14 -20.99
N LYS A 281 -6.55 -22.40 -20.22
CA LYS A 281 -6.51 -22.44 -18.74
C LYS A 281 -5.51 -23.50 -18.24
N THR A 282 -4.93 -23.28 -17.06
CA THR A 282 -4.02 -24.24 -16.40
C THR A 282 -4.72 -25.59 -16.18
N SER A 283 -4.10 -26.71 -16.57
CA SER A 283 -4.69 -28.03 -16.29
C SER A 283 -4.57 -28.46 -14.83
N ASN A 284 -5.44 -29.39 -14.46
CA ASN A 284 -5.36 -30.14 -13.20
C ASN A 284 -3.98 -30.78 -12.97
N ARG A 285 -3.35 -31.34 -14.02
CA ARG A 285 -2.00 -31.92 -13.91
C ARG A 285 -0.94 -30.86 -13.57
N ALA A 286 -0.97 -29.70 -14.22
CA ALA A 286 -0.05 -28.60 -13.92
C ALA A 286 -0.29 -28.03 -12.51
N ARG A 287 -1.55 -27.95 -12.08
CA ARG A 287 -1.92 -27.57 -10.71
C ARG A 287 -1.38 -28.56 -9.67
N LYS A 288 -1.46 -29.87 -9.92
CA LYS A 288 -0.87 -30.91 -9.06
C LYS A 288 0.65 -30.75 -8.93
N VAL A 289 1.36 -30.55 -10.04
CA VAL A 289 2.82 -30.33 -10.03
C VAL A 289 3.19 -29.09 -9.22
N ARG A 290 2.47 -27.97 -9.39
CA ARG A 290 2.71 -26.75 -8.60
C ARG A 290 2.44 -26.95 -7.11
N ALA A 291 1.40 -27.71 -6.77
CA ALA A 291 1.12 -28.04 -5.37
C ALA A 291 2.25 -28.87 -4.75
N GLU A 292 2.82 -29.82 -5.50
CA GLU A 292 3.96 -30.62 -5.07
C GLU A 292 5.23 -29.79 -4.85
N ILE A 293 5.54 -28.88 -5.79
CA ILE A 293 6.61 -27.88 -5.62
C ILE A 293 6.38 -27.09 -4.32
N GLY A 294 5.16 -26.60 -4.11
CA GLY A 294 4.78 -25.84 -2.93
C GLY A 294 4.99 -26.61 -1.62
N ARG A 295 4.65 -27.92 -1.58
CA ARG A 295 4.88 -28.80 -0.42
C ARG A 295 6.36 -28.92 -0.08
N THR A 296 7.20 -29.18 -1.08
CA THR A 296 8.64 -29.33 -0.88
C THR A 296 9.28 -28.02 -0.44
N GLU A 297 8.94 -26.90 -1.08
CA GLU A 297 9.43 -25.57 -0.70
C GLU A 297 8.96 -25.14 0.69
N ALA A 298 7.73 -25.48 1.09
CA ALA A 298 7.25 -25.23 2.44
C ALA A 298 8.01 -26.06 3.49
N LYS A 299 8.36 -27.31 3.17
CA LYS A 299 9.18 -28.16 4.05
C LYS A 299 10.57 -27.55 4.28
N ILE A 300 11.23 -27.09 3.21
CA ILE A 300 12.54 -26.41 3.29
C ILE A 300 12.41 -25.14 4.14
N ARG A 301 11.40 -24.31 3.89
CA ARG A 301 11.14 -23.08 4.65
C ARG A 301 10.89 -23.35 6.14
N ASN A 302 10.16 -24.42 6.46
CA ASN A 302 9.89 -24.83 7.84
C ASN A 302 11.16 -25.31 8.55
N ARG A 303 12.03 -26.09 7.88
CA ARG A 303 13.35 -26.48 8.44
C ARG A 303 14.25 -25.28 8.70
N ARG A 304 14.26 -24.30 7.79
CA ARG A 304 15.01 -23.05 7.97
C ARG A 304 14.51 -22.26 9.17
N ARG A 305 13.19 -22.10 9.29
CA ARG A 305 12.57 -21.44 10.44
C ARG A 305 12.87 -22.17 11.76
N ASP A 306 12.81 -23.49 11.75
CA ASP A 306 13.14 -24.34 12.90
C ASP A 306 14.57 -24.10 13.39
N PHE A 307 15.57 -24.18 12.49
CA PHE A 307 16.96 -23.88 12.81
C PHE A 307 17.16 -22.47 13.35
N VAL A 308 16.56 -21.47 12.70
CA VAL A 308 16.67 -20.07 13.12
C VAL A 308 16.09 -19.86 14.52
N MET A 309 14.91 -20.40 14.80
CA MET A 309 14.28 -20.27 16.12
C MET A 309 15.07 -21.02 17.19
N TRP A 310 15.56 -22.22 16.89
CA TRP A 310 16.42 -22.99 17.79
C TRP A 310 17.69 -22.22 18.14
N ALA A 311 18.37 -21.65 17.13
CA ALA A 311 19.60 -20.89 17.33
C ALA A 311 19.36 -19.62 18.17
N ALA A 312 18.34 -18.84 17.82
CA ALA A 312 17.99 -17.62 18.56
C ALA A 312 17.61 -17.91 20.02
N ASN A 313 16.80 -18.96 20.26
CA ASN A 313 16.42 -19.39 21.60
C ASN A 313 17.64 -19.75 22.45
N ARG A 314 18.60 -20.48 21.88
CA ARG A 314 19.77 -20.96 22.61
C ARG A 314 20.77 -19.83 22.89
N ILE A 315 21.01 -18.96 21.91
CA ILE A 315 21.88 -17.79 22.07
C ILE A 315 21.32 -16.83 23.12
N CYS A 316 20.03 -16.46 23.01
CA CYS A 316 19.39 -15.54 23.96
C CYS A 316 19.17 -16.15 25.35
N ALA A 317 19.31 -17.46 25.54
CA ALA A 317 19.27 -18.06 26.88
C ALA A 317 20.64 -18.01 27.58
N GLN A 318 21.72 -17.89 26.81
CA GLN A 318 23.11 -17.98 27.31
C GLN A 318 23.80 -16.62 27.39
N HIS A 319 23.35 -15.65 26.60
CA HIS A 319 24.06 -14.37 26.45
C HIS A 319 23.15 -13.17 26.75
N ALA A 320 23.62 -12.27 27.61
CA ALA A 320 22.98 -10.98 27.86
C ALA A 320 23.09 -10.03 26.68
N ILE A 321 24.21 -10.07 25.95
CA ILE A 321 24.45 -9.20 24.80
C ILE A 321 24.82 -10.05 23.58
N VAL A 322 24.10 -9.85 22.49
CA VAL A 322 24.37 -10.51 21.21
C VAL A 322 24.70 -9.43 20.19
N LYS A 323 25.95 -9.44 19.71
CA LYS A 323 26.41 -8.51 18.66
C LYS A 323 26.32 -9.17 17.29
N LEU A 324 25.73 -8.45 16.34
CA LEU A 324 25.60 -8.85 14.95
C LEU A 324 26.10 -7.75 14.04
N GLU A 325 26.69 -8.11 12.91
CA GLU A 325 26.95 -7.15 11.86
C GLU A 325 25.65 -6.49 11.36
N ASN A 326 25.74 -5.21 11.00
CA ASN A 326 24.68 -4.48 10.33
C ASN A 326 24.69 -4.73 8.82
N LEU A 327 24.43 -5.99 8.43
CA LEU A 327 24.33 -6.36 7.02
C LEU A 327 23.05 -5.78 6.40
N ASN A 328 23.19 -5.04 5.30
CA ASN A 328 22.06 -4.61 4.48
C ASN A 328 21.54 -5.79 3.62
N THR A 329 20.91 -6.76 4.28
CA THR A 329 20.41 -8.00 3.65
C THR A 329 19.46 -7.73 2.48
N LYS A 330 18.70 -6.64 2.51
CA LYS A 330 17.80 -6.23 1.42
C LYS A 330 18.59 -5.84 0.18
N ALA A 331 19.62 -4.99 0.32
CA ALA A 331 20.48 -4.62 -0.80
C ALA A 331 21.31 -5.81 -1.31
N MET A 332 21.84 -6.63 -0.40
CA MET A 332 22.64 -7.82 -0.75
C MET A 332 21.84 -8.86 -1.54
N THR A 333 20.56 -9.05 -1.20
CA THR A 333 19.68 -10.01 -1.88
C THR A 333 18.87 -9.39 -3.02
N ALA A 334 19.10 -8.10 -3.32
CA ALA A 334 18.47 -7.43 -4.45
C ALA A 334 18.91 -8.09 -5.77
N THR A 335 17.98 -8.15 -6.72
CA THR A 335 18.27 -8.67 -8.04
C THR A 335 19.33 -7.81 -8.72
N ALA A 336 20.32 -8.44 -9.37
CA ALA A 336 21.18 -7.75 -10.36
C ALA A 336 20.52 -7.66 -11.73
N LYS A 337 19.34 -8.27 -11.91
CA LYS A 337 18.63 -8.21 -13.19
C LYS A 337 18.30 -6.75 -13.51
N GLY A 338 18.96 -6.23 -14.55
CA GLY A 338 18.68 -4.92 -15.12
C GLY A 338 17.40 -4.91 -15.96
N THR A 339 17.19 -3.82 -16.69
CA THR A 339 16.08 -3.68 -17.64
C THR A 339 16.46 -4.27 -19.00
N ILE A 340 15.55 -4.16 -19.99
CA ILE A 340 15.87 -4.52 -21.38
C ILE A 340 16.90 -3.53 -21.96
N GLU A 341 16.75 -2.26 -21.62
CA GLU A 341 17.61 -1.15 -22.06
C GLU A 341 18.97 -1.14 -21.36
N GLU A 342 19.03 -1.52 -20.08
CA GLU A 342 20.26 -1.57 -19.30
C GLU A 342 20.39 -2.95 -18.63
N PRO A 343 20.95 -3.95 -19.35
CA PRO A 343 21.07 -5.30 -18.83
C PRO A 343 22.04 -5.36 -17.66
N GLY A 344 21.69 -6.16 -16.66
CA GLY A 344 22.54 -6.34 -15.49
C GLY A 344 23.80 -7.15 -15.79
N THR A 345 24.89 -6.83 -15.10
CA THR A 345 26.13 -7.62 -15.12
C THR A 345 26.15 -8.67 -14.01
N ASN A 346 26.85 -9.79 -14.24
CA ASN A 346 27.02 -10.89 -13.27
C ASN A 346 25.72 -11.43 -12.63
N VAL A 347 24.59 -11.34 -13.35
CA VAL A 347 23.27 -11.69 -12.83
C VAL A 347 23.21 -13.13 -12.31
N ARG A 348 23.85 -14.08 -13.01
CA ARG A 348 23.86 -15.50 -12.62
C ARG A 348 24.65 -15.73 -11.33
N GLN A 349 25.85 -15.17 -11.23
CA GLN A 349 26.70 -15.27 -10.02
C GLN A 349 25.99 -14.63 -8.83
N LYS A 350 25.47 -13.40 -8.97
CA LYS A 350 24.72 -12.73 -7.91
C LYS A 350 23.45 -13.49 -7.54
N ALA A 351 22.71 -14.04 -8.50
CA ALA A 351 21.53 -14.86 -8.21
C ALA A 351 21.89 -16.13 -7.41
N GLY A 352 23.05 -16.73 -7.66
CA GLY A 352 23.61 -17.83 -6.87
C GLY A 352 23.89 -17.41 -5.42
N LEU A 353 24.61 -16.30 -5.24
CA LEU A 353 24.90 -15.74 -3.91
C LEU A 353 23.63 -15.36 -3.15
N ASN A 354 22.69 -14.68 -3.81
CA ASN A 354 21.39 -14.31 -3.23
C ASN A 354 20.64 -15.54 -2.73
N ARG A 355 20.68 -16.64 -3.50
CA ARG A 355 20.05 -17.90 -3.10
C ARG A 355 20.73 -18.49 -1.87
N ALA A 356 22.05 -18.50 -1.80
CA ALA A 356 22.80 -18.99 -0.65
C ALA A 356 22.51 -18.17 0.62
N ILE A 357 22.50 -16.83 0.52
CA ILE A 357 22.17 -15.92 1.63
C ILE A 357 20.74 -16.16 2.11
N LEU A 358 19.77 -16.20 1.18
CA LEU A 358 18.37 -16.45 1.52
C LEU A 358 18.17 -17.84 2.11
N ASP A 359 18.98 -18.82 1.70
CA ASP A 359 18.93 -20.18 2.23
C ASP A 359 19.36 -20.27 3.68
N LYS A 360 20.33 -19.45 4.11
CA LYS A 360 20.76 -19.37 5.52
C LYS A 360 19.84 -18.53 6.40
N GLY A 361 19.00 -17.66 5.80
CA GLY A 361 17.91 -17.00 6.51
C GLY A 361 18.33 -15.87 7.45
N TRP A 362 19.37 -15.10 7.10
CA TRP A 362 19.95 -14.05 7.96
C TRP A 362 18.94 -13.04 8.53
N GLY A 363 18.00 -12.55 7.71
CA GLY A 363 16.97 -11.61 8.17
C GLY A 363 15.93 -12.25 9.09
N MET A 364 15.64 -13.55 8.89
CA MET A 364 14.76 -14.31 9.78
C MET A 364 15.43 -14.50 11.15
N PHE A 365 16.74 -14.75 11.16
CA PHE A 365 17.52 -14.90 12.37
C PHE A 365 17.57 -13.63 13.21
N GLU A 366 17.80 -12.49 12.58
CA GLU A 366 17.74 -11.19 13.24
C GLU A 366 16.36 -10.91 13.86
N THR A 367 15.29 -11.22 13.12
CA THR A 367 13.92 -11.08 13.65
C THR A 367 13.66 -12.02 14.82
N ALA A 368 14.18 -13.25 14.76
CA ALA A 368 14.04 -14.24 15.83
C ALA A 368 14.78 -13.81 17.09
N LEU A 369 16.01 -13.31 16.97
CA LEU A 369 16.78 -12.75 18.10
C LEU A 369 16.07 -11.55 18.72
N ALA A 370 15.60 -10.60 17.92
CA ALA A 370 14.87 -9.44 18.43
C ALA A 370 13.57 -9.83 19.17
N ASN A 371 12.90 -10.89 18.74
CA ASN A 371 11.72 -11.41 19.43
C ASN A 371 12.09 -12.13 20.72
N GLN A 372 13.12 -12.97 20.69
CA GLN A 372 13.53 -13.77 21.84
C GLN A 372 14.17 -12.90 22.94
N GLY A 373 14.96 -11.89 22.55
CA GLY A 373 15.57 -10.95 23.47
C GLY A 373 14.57 -10.18 24.33
N ARG A 374 13.35 -9.90 23.83
CA ARG A 374 12.27 -9.32 24.64
C ARG A 374 11.79 -10.24 25.76
N THR A 375 11.94 -11.55 25.60
CA THR A 375 11.52 -12.55 26.59
C THR A 375 12.63 -12.83 27.59
N THR A 376 13.89 -12.81 27.16
CA THR A 376 15.05 -13.15 28.01
C THR A 376 15.74 -11.94 28.63
N GLY A 377 15.47 -10.72 28.14
CA GLY A 377 16.21 -9.51 28.51
C GLY A 377 17.52 -9.35 27.73
N THR A 378 17.76 -10.19 26.71
CA THR A 378 18.98 -10.11 25.89
C THR A 378 18.95 -8.86 24.99
N ARG A 379 20.00 -8.05 25.06
CA ARG A 379 20.22 -6.89 24.20
C ARG A 379 20.86 -7.31 22.88
N ILE A 380 20.19 -6.98 21.76
CA ILE A 380 20.69 -7.24 20.41
C ILE A 380 21.34 -5.98 19.87
N VAL A 381 22.64 -6.03 19.62
CA VAL A 381 23.43 -4.87 19.18
C VAL A 381 23.89 -5.06 17.74
N LYS A 382 23.81 -3.98 16.95
CA LYS A 382 24.32 -3.95 15.58
C LYS A 382 25.67 -3.26 15.52
N VAL A 383 26.65 -3.89 14.89
CA VAL A 383 28.00 -3.35 14.69
C VAL A 383 28.28 -3.10 13.21
N PRO A 384 29.18 -2.16 12.84
CA PRO A 384 29.58 -1.97 11.46
C PRO A 384 30.20 -3.25 10.89
N ALA A 385 29.81 -3.65 9.68
CA ALA A 385 30.29 -4.87 9.03
C ALA A 385 31.66 -4.68 8.34
N ALA A 386 32.16 -3.44 8.26
CA ALA A 386 33.36 -3.14 7.49
C ALA A 386 34.61 -3.72 8.19
N PHE A 387 35.43 -4.44 7.42
CA PHE A 387 36.75 -4.95 7.80
C PHE A 387 36.79 -5.98 8.94
N THR A 388 35.66 -6.37 9.51
CA THR A 388 35.53 -7.39 10.57
C THR A 388 36.17 -8.73 10.18
N SER A 389 36.08 -9.12 8.91
CA SER A 389 36.67 -10.37 8.41
C SER A 389 38.16 -10.29 8.06
N GLN A 390 38.73 -9.08 7.97
CA GLN A 390 40.14 -8.85 7.59
C GLN A 390 41.00 -8.42 8.79
N ARG A 391 40.36 -7.92 9.85
CA ARG A 391 41.01 -7.54 11.10
C ARG A 391 41.45 -8.79 11.88
N CYS A 392 42.66 -8.76 12.42
CA CYS A 392 43.11 -9.76 13.38
C CYS A 392 42.52 -9.47 14.75
N SER A 393 41.86 -10.47 15.35
CA SER A 393 41.32 -10.36 16.72
C SER A 393 42.40 -10.25 17.80
N ARG A 394 43.63 -10.68 17.50
CA ARG A 394 44.76 -10.64 18.46
C ARG A 394 45.52 -9.32 18.45
N CYS A 395 45.94 -8.84 17.28
CA CYS A 395 46.78 -7.63 17.17
C CYS A 395 46.08 -6.42 16.53
N GLY A 396 44.85 -6.57 16.03
CA GLY A 396 44.10 -5.48 15.39
C GLY A 396 44.52 -5.14 13.96
N ASN A 397 45.60 -5.71 13.42
CA ASN A 397 46.03 -5.48 12.04
C ASN A 397 44.91 -5.85 11.05
N THR A 398 44.60 -4.93 10.13
CA THR A 398 43.54 -5.10 9.12
C THR A 398 44.17 -5.10 7.74
N HIS A 399 44.18 -6.27 7.09
CA HIS A 399 44.76 -6.41 5.77
C HIS A 399 43.99 -7.47 4.96
N PRO A 400 43.75 -7.27 3.65
CA PRO A 400 43.06 -8.25 2.81
C PRO A 400 43.70 -9.65 2.86
N ASN A 401 45.03 -9.72 2.85
CA ASN A 401 45.77 -10.98 2.86
C ASN A 401 45.67 -11.76 4.18
N ASN A 402 45.14 -11.15 5.26
CA ASN A 402 44.95 -11.89 6.51
C ASN A 402 43.91 -13.03 6.35
N ARG A 403 43.06 -12.95 5.33
CA ARG A 403 42.09 -13.97 4.96
C ARG A 403 42.56 -14.72 3.71
N GLU A 404 43.37 -15.75 3.92
CA GLU A 404 43.88 -16.62 2.84
C GLU A 404 42.75 -17.39 2.15
N SER A 405 41.75 -17.85 2.91
CA SER A 405 40.64 -18.61 2.36
C SER A 405 39.33 -18.32 3.10
N GLN A 406 38.25 -18.98 2.67
CA GLN A 406 36.97 -18.89 3.37
C GLN A 406 37.02 -19.47 4.79
N ALA A 407 37.94 -20.39 5.08
CA ALA A 407 38.04 -21.07 6.38
C ALA A 407 39.31 -20.69 7.15
N THR A 408 40.40 -20.34 6.45
CA THR A 408 41.72 -20.08 7.06
C THR A 408 41.94 -18.59 7.23
N PHE A 409 42.31 -18.18 8.44
CA PHE A 409 42.80 -16.86 8.76
C PHE A 409 44.22 -16.96 9.28
N ARG A 410 45.13 -16.17 8.71
CA ARG A 410 46.52 -16.05 9.15
C ARG A 410 46.91 -14.58 9.12
N CYS A 411 47.21 -14.01 10.27
CA CYS A 411 47.64 -12.62 10.32
C CYS A 411 49.09 -12.49 9.84
N GLY A 412 49.33 -11.68 8.81
CA GLY A 412 50.69 -11.40 8.31
C GLY A 412 51.57 -10.58 9.26
N SER A 413 50.99 -9.96 10.29
CA SER A 413 51.72 -9.11 11.25
C SER A 413 52.12 -9.86 12.53
N CYS A 414 51.21 -10.62 13.15
CA CYS A 414 51.48 -11.31 14.42
C CYS A 414 51.50 -12.85 14.32
N GLY A 415 51.34 -13.41 13.11
CA GLY A 415 51.33 -14.86 12.88
C GLY A 415 50.11 -15.61 13.44
N HIS A 416 49.13 -14.93 14.02
CA HIS A 416 47.94 -15.56 14.59
C HIS A 416 47.16 -16.35 13.53
N GLN A 417 46.84 -17.60 13.85
CA GLN A 417 46.06 -18.50 13.00
C GLN A 417 44.75 -18.87 13.69
N ALA A 418 43.66 -18.80 12.93
CA ALA A 418 42.33 -19.14 13.41
C ALA A 418 41.42 -19.53 12.24
N ASN A 419 40.22 -20.03 12.57
CA ASN A 419 39.16 -20.07 11.58
C ASN A 419 38.68 -18.64 11.27
N ALA A 420 38.54 -18.30 9.98
CA ALA A 420 38.17 -16.97 9.52
C ALA A 420 36.82 -16.49 10.08
N ASP A 421 35.82 -17.37 10.14
CA ASP A 421 34.47 -17.02 10.63
C ASP A 421 34.49 -16.83 12.17
N VAL A 422 35.32 -17.58 12.91
CA VAL A 422 35.50 -17.39 14.37
C VAL A 422 36.25 -16.08 14.67
N ASN A 423 37.32 -15.79 13.92
CA ASN A 423 38.05 -14.53 14.06
C ASN A 423 37.13 -13.33 13.77
N ALA A 424 36.31 -13.42 12.72
CA ALA A 424 35.29 -12.41 12.43
C ALA A 424 34.28 -12.27 13.59
N ALA A 425 33.78 -13.38 14.14
CA ALA A 425 32.87 -13.37 15.28
C ALA A 425 33.49 -12.73 16.55
N ILE A 426 34.77 -12.96 16.82
CA ILE A 426 35.51 -12.30 17.91
C ILE A 426 35.59 -10.79 17.65
N ASN A 427 35.96 -10.37 16.44
CA ASN A 427 35.97 -8.94 16.08
C ASN A 427 34.58 -8.30 16.21
N ILE A 428 33.50 -9.02 15.89
CA ILE A 428 32.11 -8.55 16.06
C ILE A 428 31.76 -8.39 17.54
N ARG A 429 32.21 -9.30 18.40
CA ARG A 429 32.04 -9.22 19.86
C ARG A 429 32.76 -7.99 20.42
N ASP A 430 33.96 -7.72 19.94
CA ASP A 430 34.84 -6.67 20.47
C ASP A 430 34.59 -5.31 19.81
N ALA A 431 33.89 -5.29 18.67
CA ALA A 431 33.51 -4.06 18.00
C ALA A 431 32.68 -3.14 18.93
N ALA A 432 33.05 -1.86 18.91
CA ALA A 432 32.25 -0.81 19.50
C ALA A 432 30.84 -0.83 18.89
N GLU A 433 29.86 -0.44 19.69
CA GLU A 433 28.50 -0.30 19.20
C GLU A 433 28.49 0.73 18.08
N ALA A 434 27.75 0.46 17.01
CA ALA A 434 27.56 1.48 15.99
C ALA A 434 26.77 2.64 16.62
N THR A 435 27.45 3.69 17.07
CA THR A 435 26.80 4.95 17.39
C THR A 435 26.13 5.42 16.10
N PRO A 436 24.80 5.57 16.04
CA PRO A 436 24.17 6.21 14.89
C PRO A 436 24.85 7.57 14.73
N PRO A 437 25.29 7.96 13.51
CA PRO A 437 26.06 9.17 13.33
C PRO A 437 25.31 10.34 13.95
N LEU A 438 25.88 10.94 14.99
CA LEU A 438 25.45 12.20 15.59
C LEU A 438 25.84 13.33 14.64
N THR A 439 25.27 13.39 13.45
CA THR A 439 25.37 14.58 12.58
C THR A 439 24.21 14.60 11.59
N GLY A 440 23.53 15.75 11.50
CA GLY A 440 22.43 16.04 10.59
C GLY A 440 22.80 16.10 9.10
N ARG A 441 23.51 15.08 8.59
CA ARG A 441 23.65 14.85 7.15
C ARG A 441 22.97 13.54 6.79
N ALA A 442 21.74 13.67 6.33
CA ALA A 442 21.02 12.59 5.68
C ALA A 442 21.88 12.00 4.55
N VAL A 443 22.42 10.81 4.76
CA VAL A 443 22.87 9.95 3.66
C VAL A 443 21.61 9.64 2.86
N ARG A 444 21.39 10.43 1.81
CA ARG A 444 20.34 10.19 0.82
C ARG A 444 20.64 8.85 0.17
N ASP A 445 19.91 7.82 0.59
CA ASP A 445 19.76 6.57 -0.13
C ASP A 445 19.17 6.90 -1.51
N ARG A 446 20.04 7.04 -2.53
CA ARG A 446 19.69 7.51 -3.88
C ARG A 446 18.67 6.62 -4.61
N ASN A 447 18.24 5.51 -4.00
CA ASN A 447 17.35 4.53 -4.63
C ASN A 447 15.99 4.32 -3.94
N ARG A 448 15.62 5.17 -2.97
CA ARG A 448 14.23 5.23 -2.51
C ARG A 448 13.41 6.12 -3.42
N LYS A 449 12.59 5.52 -4.28
CA LYS A 449 11.36 6.19 -4.78
C LYS A 449 10.52 6.55 -3.56
N ALA A 450 10.61 7.82 -3.13
CA ALA A 450 9.76 8.34 -2.08
C ALA A 450 8.30 8.27 -2.57
N SER A 451 7.48 7.44 -1.95
CA SER A 451 6.03 7.63 -2.05
C SER A 451 5.73 8.95 -1.35
N CYS A 452 5.18 9.93 -2.06
CA CYS A 452 4.72 11.17 -1.48
C CYS A 452 3.85 10.86 -0.25
N ARG A 453 4.38 11.14 0.95
CA ARG A 453 3.55 11.23 2.14
C ARG A 453 2.74 12.52 1.98
N PRO A 454 1.40 12.49 2.01
CA PRO A 454 0.65 13.73 2.14
C PRO A 454 1.04 14.37 3.48
N PRO A 455 1.09 15.71 3.57
CA PRO A 455 1.35 16.38 4.83
C PRO A 455 0.32 15.94 5.88
N THR A 456 0.80 15.58 7.06
CA THR A 456 -0.05 15.42 8.23
C THR A 456 -0.66 16.77 8.54
N HIS A 457 -1.98 16.93 8.36
CA HIS A 457 -2.67 18.08 8.91
C HIS A 457 -2.54 18.01 10.45
N PRO A 458 -2.00 19.04 11.13
CA PRO A 458 -2.29 19.23 12.53
C PRO A 458 -3.80 19.44 12.67
N ALA A 459 -4.37 18.94 13.77
CA ALA A 459 -5.73 19.32 14.15
C ALA A 459 -5.84 20.85 14.14
N LEU A 460 -6.87 21.39 13.49
CA LEU A 460 -7.15 22.83 13.50
C LEU A 460 -7.31 23.30 14.95
N GLN A 461 -6.36 24.10 15.43
CA GLN A 461 -6.65 25.20 16.34
C GLN A 461 -6.67 26.47 15.49
N ALA A 462 -7.74 27.25 15.66
CA ALA A 462 -7.96 28.50 14.97
C ALA A 462 -6.99 29.59 15.48
N THR A 463 -6.37 30.34 14.56
CA THR A 463 -6.06 31.79 14.67
C THR A 463 -5.29 32.27 13.42
N GLY A 464 -5.67 33.45 12.91
CA GLY A 464 -4.72 34.50 12.49
C GLY A 464 -4.15 34.47 11.07
N ALA A 465 -4.30 35.60 10.38
CA ALA A 465 -3.87 35.90 9.01
C ALA A 465 -2.34 36.00 8.82
N GLY A 466 -1.88 35.89 7.57
CA GLY A 466 -0.49 36.20 7.18
C GLY A 466 -0.13 35.76 5.75
N SER A 467 -0.06 36.73 4.85
CA SER A 467 0.44 36.67 3.47
C SER A 467 1.92 36.21 3.39
N GLY A 468 2.29 35.46 2.35
CA GLY A 468 3.69 35.15 2.05
C GLY A 468 3.89 34.19 0.86
N ASN A 469 4.25 34.74 -0.30
CA ASN A 469 4.72 34.04 -1.51
C ASN A 469 6.03 33.26 -1.27
N LEU A 470 6.21 32.08 -1.90
CA LEU A 470 7.52 31.55 -2.38
C LEU A 470 7.31 30.39 -3.41
N PRO A 471 8.26 30.13 -4.33
CA PRO A 471 8.04 29.60 -5.71
C PRO A 471 8.28 28.08 -5.86
N PRO A 472 8.07 27.47 -7.07
CA PRO A 472 7.93 26.02 -7.23
C PRO A 472 9.23 25.30 -7.59
N LEU A 473 9.45 24.09 -7.05
CA LEU A 473 10.46 23.14 -7.53
C LEU A 473 9.84 21.79 -7.90
N GLY A 474 9.61 21.61 -9.20
CA GLY A 474 10.24 20.56 -10.01
C GLY A 474 9.84 19.08 -9.82
N ARG A 475 8.93 18.62 -10.70
CA ARG A 475 8.85 17.34 -11.48
C ARG A 475 9.10 16.00 -10.75
N SER A 476 8.29 14.93 -10.88
CA SER A 476 7.61 14.41 -12.08
C SER A 476 6.58 13.29 -11.74
N GLY A 477 5.59 13.08 -12.64
CA GLY A 477 5.07 11.72 -12.90
C GLY A 477 3.58 11.42 -12.73
N CYS A 478 2.66 12.22 -13.31
CA CYS A 478 1.30 11.76 -13.66
C CYS A 478 0.83 12.49 -14.92
N GLN A 479 0.84 11.78 -16.05
CA GLN A 479 0.63 12.35 -17.39
C GLN A 479 -0.71 13.11 -17.53
N GLY A 480 -1.74 12.78 -16.76
CA GLY A 480 -3.05 13.46 -16.80
C GLY A 480 -3.22 14.68 -15.87
N ASN A 481 -2.21 15.03 -15.06
CA ASN A 481 -2.31 16.15 -14.11
C ASN A 481 -1.62 17.43 -14.60
N LYS A 482 -0.88 17.38 -15.72
CA LYS A 482 -0.18 18.54 -16.27
C LYS A 482 -1.12 19.53 -16.93
N GLU A 483 -1.99 19.09 -17.85
CA GLU A 483 -2.96 19.96 -18.53
C GLU A 483 -3.86 20.72 -17.56
N LYS A 484 -4.29 20.06 -16.48
CA LYS A 484 -5.16 20.64 -15.45
C LYS A 484 -4.47 21.69 -14.57
N LEU A 485 -3.16 21.54 -14.36
CA LEU A 485 -2.32 22.50 -13.64
C LEU A 485 -1.84 23.62 -14.57
N PHE A 486 -1.65 23.33 -15.85
CA PHE A 486 -1.23 24.28 -16.88
C PHE A 486 -2.38 25.24 -17.22
N ALA A 487 -3.60 24.73 -17.45
CA ALA A 487 -4.78 25.57 -17.74
C ALA A 487 -5.26 26.41 -16.55
N ALA A 488 -4.98 26.00 -15.31
CA ALA A 488 -5.32 26.80 -14.12
C ALA A 488 -4.29 27.92 -13.83
N ALA A 489 -3.09 27.84 -14.43
CA ALA A 489 -1.98 28.75 -14.21
C ALA A 489 -1.59 29.57 -15.46
N ALA A 490 -2.10 29.23 -16.64
CA ALA A 490 -1.88 29.97 -17.88
C ALA A 490 -2.68 31.27 -17.89
N GLU A 491 -2.07 32.32 -18.43
CA GLU A 491 -2.76 33.57 -18.79
C GLU A 491 -3.37 33.38 -20.18
N PHE A 492 -4.65 33.73 -20.33
CA PHE A 492 -5.38 33.60 -21.59
C PHE A 492 -5.79 34.98 -22.05
N ASP A 493 -5.46 35.33 -23.28
CA ASP A 493 -5.97 36.52 -23.95
C ASP A 493 -6.85 36.10 -25.14
N LEU A 494 -8.13 36.44 -25.08
CA LEU A 494 -9.11 36.12 -26.10
C LEU A 494 -8.96 36.98 -27.36
N HIS A 495 -8.16 38.06 -27.31
CA HIS A 495 -7.94 38.99 -28.42
C HIS A 495 -9.26 39.46 -29.04
N LEU A 496 -10.22 39.87 -28.21
CA LEU A 496 -11.57 40.21 -28.68
C LEU A 496 -11.51 41.39 -29.66
N PRO A 497 -12.23 41.32 -30.79
CA PRO A 497 -12.29 42.44 -31.74
C PRO A 497 -12.95 43.64 -31.07
N ASP A 498 -12.53 44.85 -31.44
CA ASP A 498 -13.17 46.08 -30.96
C ASP A 498 -14.58 46.17 -31.54
N ALA A 499 -15.57 45.92 -30.68
CA ALA A 499 -16.98 45.90 -31.05
C ALA A 499 -17.49 47.24 -31.61
N ARG A 500 -16.75 48.34 -31.41
CA ARG A 500 -17.10 49.68 -31.90
C ARG A 500 -16.75 49.91 -33.37
N GLN A 501 -15.90 49.05 -33.95
CA GLN A 501 -15.39 49.20 -35.32
C GLN A 501 -16.15 48.35 -36.35
N LEU A 502 -17.14 47.57 -35.90
CA LEU A 502 -17.90 46.65 -36.73
C LEU A 502 -19.37 47.11 -36.85
N PRO A 503 -20.01 47.00 -38.03
CA PRO A 503 -21.44 47.28 -38.17
C PRO A 503 -22.26 46.43 -37.20
N GLN A 504 -23.17 47.05 -36.44
CA GLN A 504 -23.95 46.38 -35.37
C GLN A 504 -24.72 45.14 -35.87
N GLU A 505 -25.18 45.16 -37.12
CA GLU A 505 -25.92 44.06 -37.75
C GLU A 505 -25.07 42.79 -37.94
N ARG A 506 -23.75 42.94 -38.07
CA ARG A 506 -22.81 41.82 -38.30
C ARG A 506 -21.94 41.50 -37.10
N LEU A 507 -22.13 42.22 -35.99
CA LEU A 507 -21.30 42.11 -34.79
C LEU A 507 -21.40 40.72 -34.13
N GLY A 508 -22.61 40.14 -34.04
CA GLY A 508 -22.78 38.80 -33.47
C GLY A 508 -22.14 37.69 -34.31
N GLU A 509 -22.27 37.76 -35.65
CA GLU A 509 -21.61 36.81 -36.56
C GLU A 509 -20.08 36.92 -36.46
N ALA A 510 -19.55 38.15 -36.45
CA ALA A 510 -18.11 38.40 -36.32
C ALA A 510 -17.55 37.88 -34.98
N LEU A 511 -18.28 38.08 -33.88
CA LEU A 511 -17.89 37.56 -32.57
C LEU A 511 -17.91 36.04 -32.53
N VAL A 512 -18.98 35.38 -32.99
CA VAL A 512 -19.05 33.92 -33.02
C VAL A 512 -17.92 33.33 -33.88
N ARG A 513 -17.67 33.92 -35.05
CA ARG A 513 -16.58 33.50 -35.95
C ARG A 513 -15.21 33.65 -35.28
N HIS A 514 -14.96 34.79 -34.63
CA HIS A 514 -13.73 35.04 -33.88
C HIS A 514 -13.52 33.99 -32.77
N PHE A 515 -14.56 33.71 -31.98
CA PHE A 515 -14.47 32.70 -30.93
C PHE A 515 -14.20 31.30 -31.48
N LEU A 516 -14.89 30.87 -32.54
CA LEU A 516 -14.63 29.56 -33.16
C LEU A 516 -13.19 29.45 -33.67
N GLN A 517 -12.66 30.50 -34.31
CA GLN A 517 -11.27 30.53 -34.77
C GLN A 517 -10.27 30.46 -33.60
N ARG A 518 -10.49 31.23 -32.52
CA ARG A 518 -9.63 31.17 -31.33
C ARG A 518 -9.60 29.78 -30.72
N TRP A 519 -10.73 29.09 -30.72
CA TRP A 519 -10.88 27.72 -30.23
C TRP A 519 -10.24 26.65 -31.10
N GLU A 520 -10.13 26.89 -32.41
CA GLU A 520 -9.41 26.00 -33.34
C GLU A 520 -7.90 26.19 -33.28
N VAL A 521 -7.43 27.40 -32.99
CA VAL A 521 -6.00 27.73 -32.88
C VAL A 521 -5.43 27.37 -31.50
N ASP A 522 -6.23 27.50 -30.44
CA ASP A 522 -5.76 27.34 -29.06
C ASP A 522 -6.44 26.19 -28.32
N GLU A 523 -5.81 25.02 -28.37
CA GLU A 523 -6.28 23.81 -27.67
C GLU A 523 -6.36 23.98 -26.14
N SER A 524 -5.68 24.99 -25.58
CA SER A 524 -5.66 25.23 -24.13
C SER A 524 -6.99 25.78 -23.60
N LEU A 525 -7.76 26.48 -24.43
CA LEU A 525 -9.13 26.90 -24.11
C LEU A 525 -10.05 25.67 -23.94
N ALA A 526 -9.88 24.65 -24.79
CA ALA A 526 -10.63 23.38 -24.69
C ALA A 526 -10.26 22.56 -23.47
N ALA A 527 -8.98 22.57 -23.11
CA ALA A 527 -8.54 22.00 -21.86
C ALA A 527 -9.12 22.75 -20.65
N LEU A 528 -9.19 24.09 -20.70
CA LEU A 528 -9.76 24.91 -19.63
C LEU A 528 -11.26 24.63 -19.45
N LEU A 529 -12.05 24.60 -20.53
CA LEU A 529 -13.49 24.30 -20.47
C LEU A 529 -13.76 22.88 -19.95
N ARG A 530 -12.98 21.88 -20.39
CA ARG A 530 -13.04 20.51 -19.84
C ARG A 530 -12.72 20.47 -18.34
N ALA A 531 -11.74 21.25 -17.91
CA ALA A 531 -11.35 21.32 -16.51
C ALA A 531 -12.38 22.05 -15.65
N ALA A 532 -12.98 23.15 -16.15
CA ALA A 532 -13.91 24.00 -15.42
C ALA A 532 -15.16 23.23 -14.93
N VAL A 533 -15.63 22.23 -15.68
CA VAL A 533 -16.78 21.39 -15.29
C VAL A 533 -16.52 20.56 -14.02
N THR A 534 -15.25 20.23 -13.72
CA THR A 534 -14.91 19.30 -12.63
C THR A 534 -13.89 19.85 -11.62
N ASN A 535 -13.38 21.07 -11.84
CA ASN A 535 -12.33 21.69 -11.02
C ASN A 535 -12.66 23.16 -10.73
N ASN A 536 -12.89 23.47 -9.45
CA ASN A 536 -13.22 24.81 -8.98
C ASN A 536 -12.17 25.87 -9.34
N ALA A 537 -10.88 25.51 -9.38
CA ALA A 537 -9.82 26.46 -9.75
C ALA A 537 -9.87 26.83 -11.24
N ALA A 538 -10.18 25.87 -12.12
CA ALA A 538 -10.37 26.12 -13.54
C ALA A 538 -11.68 26.90 -13.79
N ALA A 539 -12.74 26.59 -13.05
CA ALA A 539 -13.99 27.35 -13.09
C ALA A 539 -13.81 28.81 -12.63
N GLU A 540 -12.97 29.04 -11.63
CA GLU A 540 -12.59 30.40 -11.20
C GLU A 540 -11.83 31.15 -12.30
N ARG A 541 -10.84 30.51 -12.95
CA ARG A 541 -10.14 31.12 -14.09
C ARG A 541 -11.06 31.48 -15.24
N MET A 542 -12.02 30.61 -15.56
CA MET A 542 -13.01 30.88 -16.60
C MET A 542 -13.91 32.08 -16.25
N ARG A 543 -14.32 32.20 -14.98
CA ARG A 543 -15.05 33.37 -14.49
C ARG A 543 -14.22 34.66 -14.55
N GLN A 544 -12.92 34.58 -14.28
CA GLN A 544 -12.01 35.72 -14.39
C GLN A 544 -11.86 36.20 -15.84
N ILE A 545 -11.63 35.29 -16.80
CA ILE A 545 -11.56 35.65 -18.23
C ILE A 545 -12.86 36.32 -18.69
N PHE A 546 -14.00 35.79 -18.26
CA PHE A 546 -15.29 36.42 -18.55
C PHE A 546 -15.38 37.84 -17.98
N ALA A 547 -15.01 38.03 -16.71
CA ALA A 547 -15.10 39.32 -16.04
C ALA A 547 -14.12 40.36 -16.58
N THR A 548 -12.91 39.96 -16.99
CA THR A 548 -11.85 40.91 -17.38
C THR A 548 -11.78 41.18 -18.87
N GLN A 549 -12.27 40.27 -19.72
CA GLN A 549 -12.15 40.41 -21.18
C GLN A 549 -13.52 40.44 -21.86
N VAL A 550 -14.39 39.46 -21.59
CA VAL A 550 -15.67 39.32 -22.32
C VAL A 550 -16.67 40.40 -21.89
N ALA A 551 -16.86 40.61 -20.59
CA ALA A 551 -17.82 41.59 -20.10
C ALA A 551 -17.48 43.05 -20.53
N PRO A 552 -16.22 43.51 -20.45
CA PRO A 552 -15.86 44.85 -20.95
C PRO A 552 -16.02 45.01 -22.46
N ALA A 553 -15.68 43.99 -23.26
CA ALA A 553 -15.85 44.03 -24.71
C ALA A 553 -17.32 44.09 -25.14
N VAL A 554 -18.19 43.32 -24.45
CA VAL A 554 -19.64 43.37 -24.67
C VAL A 554 -20.23 44.70 -24.21
N ALA A 555 -19.79 45.23 -23.07
CA ALA A 555 -20.23 46.53 -22.57
C ALA A 555 -19.87 47.68 -23.52
N ALA A 556 -18.73 47.59 -24.22
CA ALA A 556 -18.29 48.59 -25.20
C ALA A 556 -19.18 48.67 -26.45
N GLY A 557 -19.93 47.61 -26.78
CA GLY A 557 -20.88 47.55 -27.91
C GLY A 557 -22.36 47.55 -27.50
N CYS A 558 -22.66 47.66 -26.20
CA CYS A 558 -24.03 47.64 -25.68
C CYS A 558 -24.60 49.07 -25.60
N PRO A 559 -25.80 49.34 -26.15
CA PRO A 559 -26.42 50.66 -26.08
C PRO A 559 -26.89 51.05 -24.66
N ASP A 560 -27.13 50.07 -23.79
CA ASP A 560 -27.53 50.30 -22.39
C ASP A 560 -26.48 49.73 -21.40
N PRO A 561 -25.74 50.59 -20.69
CA PRO A 561 -24.77 50.17 -19.68
C PRO A 561 -25.37 49.38 -18.50
N ALA A 562 -26.65 49.61 -18.15
CA ALA A 562 -27.29 48.93 -17.02
C ALA A 562 -27.57 47.45 -17.30
N GLU A 563 -27.83 47.09 -18.56
CA GLU A 563 -28.08 45.71 -18.99
C GLU A 563 -26.84 44.98 -19.53
N ALA A 564 -25.72 45.69 -19.70
CA ALA A 564 -24.49 45.16 -20.31
C ALA A 564 -23.99 43.86 -19.64
N ALA A 565 -24.01 43.80 -18.31
CA ALA A 565 -23.56 42.62 -17.56
C ALA A 565 -24.48 41.40 -17.78
N ARG A 566 -25.80 41.60 -17.86
CA ARG A 566 -26.76 40.51 -18.11
C ARG A 566 -26.64 40.00 -19.54
N ARG A 567 -26.53 40.91 -20.51
CA ARG A 567 -26.32 40.59 -21.93
C ARG A 567 -25.00 39.85 -22.16
N ALA A 568 -23.92 40.28 -21.52
CA ALA A 568 -22.65 39.55 -21.55
C ALA A 568 -22.79 38.11 -21.02
N GLY A 569 -23.57 37.91 -19.95
CA GLY A 569 -23.86 36.58 -19.41
C GLY A 569 -24.60 35.66 -20.41
N LEU A 570 -25.61 36.19 -21.11
CA LEU A 570 -26.34 35.45 -22.15
C LEU A 570 -25.44 35.08 -23.32
N ILE A 571 -24.62 36.01 -23.80
CA ILE A 571 -23.67 35.79 -24.90
C ILE A 571 -22.63 34.73 -24.50
N ALA A 572 -22.06 34.82 -23.29
CA ALA A 572 -21.12 33.82 -22.81
C ALA A 572 -21.76 32.44 -22.66
N SER A 573 -23.01 32.35 -22.20
CA SER A 573 -23.71 31.05 -22.12
C SER A 573 -23.84 30.40 -23.50
N GLN A 574 -24.15 31.19 -24.53
CA GLN A 574 -24.30 30.72 -25.90
C GLN A 574 -22.96 30.25 -26.48
N ILE A 575 -21.90 31.04 -26.32
CA ILE A 575 -20.57 30.73 -26.86
C ILE A 575 -19.95 29.54 -26.15
N LEU A 576 -20.04 29.48 -24.82
CA LEU A 576 -19.48 28.38 -24.04
C LEU A 576 -20.26 27.08 -24.24
N GLY A 577 -21.58 27.16 -24.38
CA GLY A 577 -22.42 26.01 -24.75
C GLY A 577 -22.07 25.47 -26.12
N LEU A 578 -21.92 26.34 -27.12
CA LEU A 578 -21.48 25.95 -28.47
C LEU A 578 -20.09 25.30 -28.45
N ALA A 579 -19.13 25.91 -27.74
CA ALA A 579 -17.77 25.37 -27.62
C ALA A 579 -17.73 24.02 -26.90
N LEU A 580 -18.56 23.85 -25.86
CA LEU A 580 -18.68 22.58 -25.14
C LEU A 580 -19.22 21.49 -26.07
N CYS A 581 -20.32 21.77 -26.78
CA CYS A 581 -20.94 20.81 -27.69
C CYS A 581 -20.03 20.46 -28.87
N ARG A 582 -19.32 21.43 -29.44
CA ARG A 582 -18.46 21.25 -30.62
C ARG A 582 -17.11 20.61 -30.29
N TYR A 583 -16.36 21.16 -29.34
CA TYR A 583 -14.94 20.80 -29.13
C TYR A 583 -14.72 19.82 -27.97
N VAL A 584 -15.65 19.75 -27.00
CA VAL A 584 -15.49 18.90 -25.81
C VAL A 584 -16.33 17.63 -25.89
N VAL A 585 -17.64 17.78 -26.08
CA VAL A 585 -18.59 16.66 -26.18
C VAL A 585 -18.57 16.06 -27.59
N GLN A 586 -18.22 16.87 -28.59
CA GLN A 586 -18.21 16.49 -30.02
C GLN A 586 -19.57 15.93 -30.47
N LEU A 587 -20.63 16.67 -30.17
CA LEU A 587 -21.99 16.33 -30.57
C LEU A 587 -22.07 16.29 -32.10
N PRO A 588 -22.31 15.12 -32.75
CA PRO A 588 -22.02 14.95 -34.18
C PRO A 588 -22.68 15.97 -35.12
N PRO A 589 -23.97 16.35 -34.95
CA PRO A 589 -24.60 17.38 -35.81
C PRO A 589 -23.94 18.76 -35.70
N VAL A 590 -23.38 19.11 -34.53
CA VAL A 590 -22.76 20.42 -34.27
C VAL A 590 -21.28 20.42 -34.67
N ALA A 591 -20.59 19.30 -34.47
CA ALA A 591 -19.21 19.12 -34.87
C ALA A 591 -19.04 19.03 -36.40
N ALA A 592 -20.05 18.53 -37.12
CA ALA A 592 -20.02 18.39 -38.58
C ALA A 592 -20.26 19.70 -39.35
N MET A 593 -20.90 20.71 -38.74
CA MET A 593 -21.10 22.02 -39.39
C MET A 593 -19.78 22.78 -39.51
N THR A 594 -19.62 23.55 -40.58
CA THR A 594 -18.48 24.47 -40.76
C THR A 594 -18.58 25.65 -39.80
N SER A 595 -17.45 26.31 -39.52
CA SER A 595 -17.42 27.48 -38.63
C SER A 595 -18.22 28.66 -39.21
N ASP A 596 -18.31 28.77 -40.53
CA ASP A 596 -19.14 29.76 -41.22
C ASP A 596 -20.63 29.47 -41.09
N GLU A 597 -21.06 28.20 -41.23
CA GLU A 597 -22.46 27.81 -41.01
C GLU A 597 -22.90 28.05 -39.56
N LEU A 598 -22.03 27.77 -38.59
CA LEU A 598 -22.30 28.04 -37.19
C LEU A 598 -22.35 29.54 -36.88
N ALA A 599 -21.44 30.33 -37.45
CA ALA A 599 -21.46 31.78 -37.29
C ALA A 599 -22.74 32.39 -37.89
N ALA A 600 -23.17 31.93 -39.07
CA ALA A 600 -24.40 32.40 -39.72
C ALA A 600 -25.66 32.04 -38.92
N ARG A 601 -25.70 30.87 -38.26
CA ARG A 601 -26.87 30.41 -37.50
C ARG A 601 -26.93 30.95 -36.07
N VAL A 602 -25.77 31.11 -35.41
CA VAL A 602 -25.69 31.56 -34.01
C VAL A 602 -25.47 33.07 -33.91
N GLY A 603 -24.88 33.68 -34.94
CA GLY A 603 -24.62 35.11 -35.02
C GLY A 603 -25.85 35.99 -34.76
N PRO A 604 -27.00 35.75 -35.40
CA PRO A 604 -28.24 36.52 -35.14
C PRO A 604 -28.71 36.45 -33.68
N VAL A 605 -28.55 35.29 -33.02
CA VAL A 605 -28.91 35.11 -31.60
C VAL A 605 -28.00 35.95 -30.71
N VAL A 606 -26.69 35.97 -31.00
CA VAL A 606 -25.72 36.80 -30.27
C VAL A 606 -25.95 38.28 -30.54
N THR A 607 -26.28 38.67 -31.78
CA THR A 607 -26.67 40.05 -32.12
C THR A 607 -27.93 40.47 -31.35
N GLY A 608 -28.95 39.62 -31.27
CA GLY A 608 -30.17 39.90 -30.50
C GLY A 608 -29.89 40.13 -29.01
N TYR A 609 -28.98 39.36 -28.40
CA TYR A 609 -28.53 39.62 -27.03
C TYR A 609 -27.74 40.95 -26.89
N LEU A 610 -26.98 41.35 -27.92
CA LEU A 610 -26.21 42.59 -27.90
C LEU A 610 -27.08 43.83 -28.06
N THR A 611 -28.00 43.83 -29.03
CA THR A 611 -28.82 44.99 -29.39
C THR A 611 -30.11 45.07 -28.59
N GLY A 612 -30.64 43.95 -28.09
CA GLY A 612 -31.91 43.90 -27.37
C GLY A 612 -33.13 43.94 -28.29
N ALA A 613 -32.92 43.84 -29.61
CA ALA A 613 -33.99 43.55 -30.55
C ALA A 613 -34.34 42.06 -30.44
N SER A 614 -35.54 41.76 -29.94
CA SER A 614 -36.15 40.43 -30.11
C SER A 614 -36.85 40.34 -31.46
#